data_AF-A0A2A4LGE0-F1
#
_entry.id   AF-A0A2A4LGE0-F1
#
_cell.length_a   1.000
_cell.length_b   1.000
_cell.length_c   1.000
_cell.angle_alpha   90.00
_cell.angle_beta   90.00
_cell.angle_gamma   90.00
#
_symmetry.space_group_name_H-M   'P 1'
#
loop_
_entity.id
_entity.type
_entity.pdbx_description
1 polymer ?
#
loop_
_entity_poly.entity_id
_entity_poly.type
_entity_poly.pdbx_seq_one_letter_code
_entity_poly.pdbx_strand_id
1 'polypeptide(L)'
;MAFIWLWKTTDAQELLMLAGMGVLAAADQWIGLNALRLVEACVVGNIEYTKLIYAVFIGYVVFGEIPDFYTMIGAVVIIGSSAHLLHREMKIKAAHEN
;
A
#
# COMPACT_ATOMS: atom_id res chain seq x y z
N MET A 1 -7.55 0.96 -35.43
CA MET A 1 -6.86 -0.21 -36.01
C MET A 1 -5.38 0.12 -36.27
N ALA A 2 -4.60 0.51 -35.25
CA ALA A 2 -3.20 0.95 -35.42
C ALA A 2 -2.31 0.72 -34.17
N PHE A 3 -2.70 -0.17 -33.25
CA PHE A 3 -1.98 -0.39 -31.99
C PHE A 3 -0.92 -1.49 -32.05
N ILE A 4 -1.01 -2.41 -33.01
CA ILE A 4 -0.11 -3.56 -33.16
C ILE A 4 1.31 -3.21 -33.65
N TRP A 5 1.53 -1.97 -34.10
CA TRP A 5 2.81 -1.53 -34.66
C TRP A 5 3.76 -0.85 -33.65
N LEU A 6 3.30 -0.57 -32.43
CA LEU A 6 4.14 -0.02 -31.34
C LEU A 6 4.69 -1.11 -30.40
N TRP A 7 4.41 -2.39 -30.70
CA TRP A 7 4.90 -3.51 -29.90
C TRP A 7 6.42 -3.59 -29.97
N LYS A 8 7.08 -3.18 -28.89
CA LYS A 8 8.51 -3.40 -28.68
C LYS A 8 8.66 -4.78 -28.04
N THR A 9 9.45 -5.67 -28.65
CA THR A 9 9.79 -6.95 -28.02
C THR A 9 10.51 -6.69 -26.71
N THR A 10 9.86 -7.09 -25.62
CA THR A 10 10.35 -6.96 -24.24
C THR A 10 11.69 -7.67 -24.11
N ASP A 11 12.68 -6.98 -23.57
CA ASP A 11 14.01 -7.56 -23.31
C ASP A 11 13.95 -8.61 -22.19
N ALA A 12 14.93 -9.52 -22.13
CA ALA A 12 14.99 -10.56 -21.09
C ALA A 12 15.01 -9.96 -19.68
N GLN A 13 15.66 -8.80 -19.49
CA GLN A 13 15.68 -8.09 -18.22
C GLN A 13 14.30 -7.53 -17.84
N GLU A 14 13.62 -6.90 -18.80
CA GLU A 14 12.27 -6.36 -18.59
C GLU A 14 11.27 -7.48 -18.25
N LEU A 15 11.41 -8.65 -18.89
CA LEU A 15 10.57 -9.82 -18.65
C LEU A 15 10.79 -10.41 -17.24
N LEU A 16 12.04 -10.45 -16.76
CA LEU A 16 12.36 -10.84 -15.38
C LEU A 16 11.79 -9.86 -14.36
N MET A 17 11.88 -8.56 -14.60
CA MET A 17 11.28 -7.53 -13.73
C MET A 17 9.75 -7.68 -13.66
N LEU A 18 9.10 -7.87 -14.81
CA LEU A 18 7.66 -8.14 -14.91
C LEU A 18 7.25 -9.39 -14.14
N ALA A 19 8.00 -10.49 -14.29
CA ALA A 19 7.76 -11.71 -13.53
C ALA A 19 7.90 -11.48 -12.02
N GLY A 20 8.93 -10.75 -11.59
CA GLY A 20 9.14 -10.38 -10.19
C GLY A 20 7.99 -9.56 -9.61
N MET A 21 7.52 -8.54 -10.34
CA MET A 21 6.34 -7.76 -9.95
C MET A 21 5.09 -8.64 -9.82
N GLY A 22 4.88 -9.57 -10.77
CA GLY A 22 3.76 -10.50 -10.74
C GLY A 22 3.77 -11.40 -9.49
N VAL A 23 4.94 -11.93 -9.12
CA VAL A 23 5.09 -12.77 -7.92
C VAL A 23 4.78 -11.97 -6.65
N LEU A 24 5.30 -10.74 -6.54
CA LEU A 24 5.04 -9.87 -5.39
C LEU A 24 3.56 -9.49 -5.29
N ALA A 25 2.91 -9.14 -6.41
CA ALA A 25 1.50 -8.81 -6.45
C ALA A 25 0.61 -10.02 -6.08
N ALA A 26 0.96 -11.21 -6.56
CA ALA A 26 0.26 -12.44 -6.20
C ALA A 26 0.42 -12.76 -4.71
N ALA A 27 1.60 -12.54 -4.14
CA ALA A 27 1.85 -12.73 -2.71
C ALA A 27 1.04 -11.73 -1.86
N ASP A 28 1.01 -10.44 -2.22
CA ASP A 28 0.18 -9.44 -1.53
C ASP A 28 -1.30 -9.81 -1.54
N GLN A 29 -1.84 -10.20 -2.70
CA GLN A 29 -3.23 -10.66 -2.81
C GLN A 29 -3.50 -11.92 -1.99
N TRP A 30 -2.59 -12.90 -2.02
CA TRP A 30 -2.73 -14.12 -1.23
C TRP A 30 -2.80 -13.79 0.26
N ILE A 31 -1.86 -12.98 0.76
CA ILE A 31 -1.81 -12.59 2.18
C ILE A 31 -3.07 -11.79 2.56
N GLY A 32 -3.49 -10.84 1.72
CA GLY A 32 -4.71 -10.05 1.95
C GLY A 32 -5.96 -10.91 2.04
N LEU A 33 -6.13 -11.87 1.12
CA LEU A 33 -7.23 -12.83 1.15
C LEU A 33 -7.22 -13.70 2.41
N ASN A 34 -6.05 -14.06 2.94
CA ASN A 34 -5.95 -14.81 4.19
C ASN A 34 -6.27 -13.92 5.40
N ALA A 35 -5.83 -12.66 5.43
CA ALA A 35 -6.15 -11.72 6.50
C ALA A 35 -7.67 -11.54 6.67
N LEU A 36 -8.41 -11.47 5.56
CA LEU A 36 -9.88 -11.41 5.55
C LEU A 36 -10.56 -12.67 6.13
N ARG A 37 -9.87 -13.81 6.21
CA ARG A 37 -10.39 -15.03 6.86
C ARG A 37 -10.16 -15.03 8.37
N LEU A 38 -9.18 -14.27 8.86
CA LEU A 38 -8.80 -14.26 10.28
C LEU A 38 -9.44 -13.10 11.05
N VAL A 39 -9.70 -11.97 10.39
CA VAL A 39 -10.17 -10.73 11.02
C VAL A 39 -11.33 -10.13 10.21
N GLU A 40 -12.23 -9.42 10.88
CA GLU A 40 -13.31 -8.66 10.25
C GLU A 40 -12.82 -7.70 9.15
N ALA A 41 -13.55 -7.63 8.05
CA ALA A 41 -13.21 -6.81 6.88
C ALA A 41 -13.00 -5.32 7.22
N CYS A 42 -13.73 -4.77 8.21
CA CYS A 42 -13.55 -3.40 8.66
C CYS A 42 -12.16 -3.13 9.26
N VAL A 43 -11.59 -4.09 9.98
CA VAL A 43 -10.26 -3.94 10.59
C VAL A 43 -9.19 -4.08 9.50
N VAL A 44 -9.36 -5.05 8.60
CA VAL A 44 -8.44 -5.24 7.45
C VAL A 44 -8.40 -4.00 6.57
N GLY A 45 -9.57 -3.40 6.27
CA GLY A 45 -9.64 -2.17 5.50
C GLY A 45 -8.89 -0.99 6.13
N ASN A 46 -8.92 -0.86 7.46
CA ASN A 46 -8.15 0.17 8.17
C ASN A 46 -6.63 -0.03 8.02
N ILE A 47 -6.16 -1.27 8.10
CA ILE A 47 -4.74 -1.59 7.88
C ILE A 47 -4.34 -1.31 6.43
N GLU A 48 -5.22 -1.64 5.47
CA GLU A 48 -4.99 -1.37 4.05
C GLU A 48 -4.77 0.12 3.76
N TYR A 49 -5.50 1.02 4.44
CA TYR A 49 -5.27 2.47 4.29
C TYR A 49 -3.88 2.92 4.76
N THR A 50 -3.21 2.16 5.64
CA THR A 50 -1.83 2.45 6.03
C THR A 50 -0.86 2.24 4.86
N LYS A 51 -1.19 1.38 3.88
CA LYS A 51 -0.40 1.20 2.64
C LYS A 51 -0.23 2.54 1.88
N LEU A 52 -1.21 3.45 1.98
CA LEU A 52 -1.13 4.77 1.34
C LEU A 52 0.03 5.61 1.89
N ILE A 53 0.32 5.54 3.19
CA ILE A 53 1.45 6.25 3.80
C ILE A 53 2.77 5.76 3.18
N TYR A 54 2.94 4.45 3.14
CA TYR A 54 4.14 3.83 2.57
C TYR A 54 4.26 4.11 1.07
N ALA A 55 3.15 4.10 0.33
CA ALA A 55 3.14 4.42 -1.09
C ALA A 55 3.63 5.85 -1.36
N VAL A 56 3.16 6.85 -0.60
CA VAL A 56 3.63 8.24 -0.72
C VAL A 56 5.11 8.35 -0.36
N PHE A 57 5.54 7.69 0.71
CA PHE A 57 6.93 7.71 1.14
C PHE A 57 7.88 7.09 0.09
N ILE A 58 7.51 5.92 -0.45
CA ILE A 58 8.28 5.24 -1.51
C ILE A 58 8.23 6.06 -2.80
N GLY A 59 7.09 6.64 -3.16
CA GLY A 59 6.94 7.55 -4.30
C GLY A 59 7.94 8.70 -4.25
N TYR A 60 8.02 9.37 -3.10
CA TYR A 60 8.99 10.45 -2.87
C TYR A 60 10.44 9.97 -2.94
N VAL A 61 10.79 8.86 -2.25
CA VAL A 61 12.18 8.41 -2.12
C VAL A 61 12.71 7.77 -3.40
N VAL A 62 11.91 6.94 -4.08
CA VAL A 62 12.36 6.13 -5.24
C VAL A 62 12.18 6.90 -6.55
N PHE A 63 11.07 7.62 -6.69
CA PHE A 63 10.71 8.29 -7.94
C PHE A 63 10.95 9.81 -7.91
N GLY A 64 11.27 10.38 -6.74
CA GLY A 64 11.49 11.82 -6.60
C GLY A 64 10.22 12.65 -6.81
N GLU A 65 9.04 12.04 -6.70
CA GLU A 65 7.77 12.73 -6.86
C GLU A 65 7.58 13.71 -5.70
N ILE A 66 7.71 15.01 -5.98
CA ILE A 66 7.48 16.06 -4.99
C ILE A 66 5.96 16.21 -4.83
N PRO A 67 5.39 15.90 -3.65
CA PRO A 67 3.96 15.98 -3.44
C PRO A 67 3.48 17.44 -3.52
N ASP A 68 2.46 17.68 -4.35
CA ASP A 68 1.75 18.97 -4.43
C ASP A 68 1.04 19.27 -3.10
N PHE A 69 0.62 20.51 -2.90
CA PHE A 69 -0.07 21.01 -1.71
C PHE A 69 -1.27 20.13 -1.32
N TYR A 70 -2.05 19.66 -2.29
CA TYR A 70 -3.17 18.75 -2.05
C TYR A 70 -2.71 17.38 -1.53
N THR A 71 -1.60 16.84 -2.05
CA THR A 71 -0.99 15.59 -1.56
C THR A 71 -0.45 15.75 -0.14
N MET A 72 0.10 16.93 0.19
CA MET A 72 0.56 17.24 1.55
C MET A 72 -0.61 17.27 2.55
N ILE A 73 -1.74 17.90 2.19
CA ILE A 73 -2.95 17.89 3.02
C ILE A 73 -3.44 16.46 3.23
N GLY A 74 -3.52 15.68 2.16
CA GLY A 74 -3.89 14.26 2.24
C GLY A 74 -2.96 13.48 3.16
N ALA A 75 -1.64 13.67 3.02
CA ALA A 75 -0.64 13.01 3.86
C ALA A 75 -0.82 13.34 5.35
N VAL A 76 -1.08 14.61 5.69
CA VAL A 76 -1.34 15.03 7.09
C VAL A 76 -2.58 14.33 7.64
N VAL A 77 -3.67 14.25 6.87
CA VAL A 77 -4.91 13.57 7.29
C VAL A 77 -4.67 12.07 7.51
N ILE A 78 -3.94 11.42 6.61
CA ILE A 78 -3.65 9.98 6.70
C ILE A 78 -2.74 9.71 7.92
N ILE A 79 -1.64 10.46 8.07
CA ILE A 79 -0.72 10.32 9.22
C ILE A 79 -1.45 10.57 10.54
N GLY A 80 -2.29 11.60 10.61
CA GLY A 80 -3.10 11.89 11.80
C GLY A 80 -4.08 10.77 12.15
N SER A 81 -4.72 10.17 11.14
CA SER A 81 -5.62 9.03 11.32
C SER A 81 -4.89 7.78 11.81
N SER A 82 -3.73 7.47 11.23
CA SER A 82 -2.89 6.35 11.66
C SER A 82 -2.34 6.53 13.07
N ALA A 83 -1.91 7.73 13.42
CA ALA A 83 -1.48 8.05 14.79
C ALA A 83 -2.64 7.89 15.79
N HIS A 84 -3.84 8.35 15.45
CA HIS A 84 -5.02 8.21 16.32
C HIS A 84 -5.41 6.74 16.53
N LEU A 85 -5.35 5.91 15.47
CA LEU A 85 -5.58 4.46 15.54
C LEU A 85 -4.61 3.79 16.52
N LEU A 86 -3.30 4.04 16.39
CA LEU A 86 -2.27 3.52 17.31
C LEU A 86 -2.55 3.90 18.76
N HIS A 87 -2.88 5.17 19.02
CA HIS A 87 -3.22 5.64 20.37
C HIS A 87 -4.47 4.96 20.94
N ARG A 88 -5.48 4.68 20.10
CA ARG A 88 -6.70 4.00 20.51
C ARG A 88 -6.43 2.53 20.84
N GLU A 89 -5.62 1.84 20.03
CA GLU A 89 -5.25 0.44 20.28
C GLU A 89 -4.42 0.28 21.55
N MET A 90 -3.47 1.19 21.82
CA MET A 90 -2.69 1.17 23.07
C MET A 90 -3.59 1.35 24.30
N LYS A 91 -4.60 2.24 24.24
CA LYS A 91 -5.55 2.42 25.34
C LYS A 91 -6.46 1.21 25.56
N ILE A 92 -6.90 0.55 24.48
CA ILE A 92 -7.74 -0.66 24.59
C ILE A 92 -6.93 -1.82 25.17
N LYS A 93 -5.67 -2.01 24.74
CA LYS A 93 -4.78 -3.03 25.33
C LYS A 93 -4.49 -2.77 26.81
N ALA A 94 -4.20 -1.52 27.20
CA ALA A 94 -3.94 -1.17 28.59
C ALA A 94 -5.16 -1.36 29.51
N ALA A 95 -6.38 -1.32 28.98
CA ALA A 95 -7.60 -1.59 29.73
C ALA A 95 -7.92 -3.09 29.91
N HIS A 96 -7.34 -3.96 29.06
CA HIS A 96 -7.54 -5.41 29.12
C HIS A 96 -6.49 -6.14 29.98
N GLU A 97 -5.45 -5.42 30.44
CA GLU A 97 -4.37 -5.94 31.29
C GLU A 97 -4.59 -5.67 32.79
N ASN A 98 -5.69 -5.01 33.18
CA ASN A 98 -6.19 -4.89 34.57
C ASN A 98 -7.39 -5.81 34.81
#